data_AF-A0A9E2AI41-F1
#
_entry.id   AF-A0A9E2AI41-F1
#
_cell.length_a   1.000
_cell.length_b   1.000
_cell.length_c   1.000
_cell.angle_alpha   90.00
_cell.angle_beta   90.00
_cell.angle_gamma   90.00
#
_symmetry.space_group_name_H-M   'P 1'
#
loop_
_entity.id
_entity.type
_entity.pdbx_description
1 polymer ?
#
loop_
_entity_poly.entity_id
_entity_poly.type
_entity_poly.pdbx_seq_one_letter_code
_entity_poly.pdbx_strand_id
1 'polypeptide(L)'
;DNAFSPDGYYTEGPYYQRYAMTPFMMFGQAIENNLPDLKIFEYREGLLRKAIYALVHQSNTEGEFFPINDAQKGMSIKSPSVITAVNIGYGLNADSQLLDIAALQGTVLLDQNGFALSQGMADGDYPRFDKKSIQLRDGAQGDQGALSILRAQKNGYEVSLIFKATAQGLGHGHYDKLSYLIYDDSDEVLQDYGAARWVNIDQKAGGRYLPENTSWAKQTIAHNALVVDQQSHFGGKYEIAVDKHSEPFFYDFSNPDFSISSAKELQAYPDVKMHRTVVLFNDDEFVKPVAIDIMSVHSNANHQYDLAFQYAEQLMQVNGAINTLPVPGVMGNDHGYQHVYKEGTVANDSDNFTFTWFKDLKFYTLTTLAENRDEFILARIGANDPNFNLRKDGILIHRKPQASDALFISVIESHGVYSPVSEIPIQPYSQVKAIRKLFHSYAYTALELESNSGKKWQLIVANENNDKAFDHSLEINDELVKWQGPYKMIKE
;
A
#
# COMPACT_ATOMS: atom_id res chain seq x y z
N ASP A 1 6.56 16.69 19.81
CA ASP A 1 7.83 15.92 19.73
C ASP A 1 7.63 14.47 19.35
N ASN A 2 6.84 13.70 20.11
CA ASN A 2 6.75 12.24 19.89
C ASN A 2 5.65 11.77 18.92
N ALA A 3 4.69 12.65 18.61
CA ALA A 3 3.51 12.31 17.81
C ALA A 3 3.77 12.24 16.30
N PHE A 4 4.66 13.09 15.79
CA PHE A 4 4.98 13.19 14.37
C PHE A 4 6.47 12.96 14.13
N SER A 5 6.77 12.33 13.00
CA SER A 5 8.12 12.27 12.48
C SER A 5 8.60 13.63 11.95
N PRO A 6 9.90 13.81 11.66
CA PRO A 6 10.42 15.05 11.07
C PRO A 6 9.78 15.42 9.72
N ASP A 7 9.16 14.44 9.04
CA ASP A 7 8.47 14.63 7.76
C ASP A 7 7.00 15.04 7.93
N GLY A 8 6.50 15.11 9.17
CA GLY A 8 5.10 15.42 9.47
C GLY A 8 4.15 14.22 9.38
N TYR A 9 4.68 12.99 9.29
CA TYR A 9 3.89 11.77 9.35
C TYR A 9 3.51 11.42 10.79
N TYR A 10 2.25 11.08 11.02
CA TYR A 10 1.74 10.66 12.32
C TYR A 10 1.64 9.13 12.38
N THR A 11 2.27 8.52 13.39
CA THR A 11 2.54 7.06 13.42
C THR A 11 1.29 6.18 13.30
N GLU A 12 0.13 6.65 13.76
CA GLU A 12 -1.12 5.88 13.71
C GLU A 12 -1.75 5.83 12.30
N GLY A 13 -1.20 6.55 11.33
CA GLY A 13 -1.66 6.59 9.93
C GLY A 13 -2.62 7.75 9.63
N PRO A 14 -3.04 7.92 8.37
CA PRO A 14 -3.69 9.13 7.89
C PRO A 14 -5.08 9.37 8.50
N TYR A 15 -5.83 8.30 8.79
CA TYR A 15 -7.16 8.40 9.40
C TYR A 15 -7.13 9.02 10.81
N TYR A 16 -6.07 8.76 11.58
CA TYR A 16 -5.85 9.36 12.89
C TYR A 16 -5.02 10.65 12.82
N GLN A 17 -4.10 10.76 11.85
CA GLN A 17 -3.40 12.01 11.57
C GLN A 17 -4.40 13.14 11.32
N ARG A 18 -5.38 12.95 10.43
CA ARG A 18 -6.41 13.96 10.15
C ARG A 18 -7.16 14.36 11.42
N TYR A 19 -7.43 13.43 12.32
CA TYR A 19 -8.14 13.71 13.57
C TYR A 19 -7.25 14.52 14.53
N ALA A 20 -5.98 14.15 14.64
CA ALA A 20 -4.99 14.87 15.43
C ALA A 20 -4.70 16.28 14.90
N MET A 21 -4.83 16.52 13.58
CA MET A 21 -4.61 17.85 13.01
C MET A 21 -5.48 18.93 13.65
N THR A 22 -6.72 18.65 14.05
CA THR A 22 -7.59 19.66 14.68
C THR A 22 -6.99 20.26 15.95
N PRO A 23 -6.74 19.49 17.03
CA PRO A 23 -6.19 20.06 18.25
C PRO A 23 -4.80 20.69 18.04
N PHE A 24 -3.93 20.08 17.22
CA PHE A 24 -2.60 20.64 16.96
C PHE A 24 -2.66 22.00 16.26
N MET A 25 -3.47 22.13 15.22
CA MET A 25 -3.55 23.36 14.44
C MET A 25 -4.32 24.46 15.17
N MET A 26 -5.44 24.14 15.81
CA MET A 26 -6.22 25.14 16.55
C MET A 26 -5.47 25.65 17.78
N PHE A 27 -4.81 24.77 18.53
CA PHE A 27 -4.02 25.20 19.67
C PHE A 27 -2.74 25.94 19.24
N GLY A 28 -2.11 25.50 18.15
CA GLY A 28 -1.03 26.25 17.50
C GLY A 28 -1.46 27.68 17.13
N GLN A 29 -2.62 27.84 16.49
CA GLN A 29 -3.17 29.16 16.16
C GLN A 29 -3.43 30.01 17.42
N ALA A 30 -3.94 29.41 18.49
CA ALA A 30 -4.16 30.11 19.75
C ALA A 30 -2.83 30.59 20.37
N ILE A 31 -1.77 29.77 20.32
CA ILE A 31 -0.44 30.15 20.77
C ILE A 31 0.13 31.26 19.88
N GLU A 32 0.05 31.15 18.56
CA GLU A 32 0.53 32.17 17.63
C GLU A 32 -0.13 33.53 17.89
N ASN A 33 -1.44 33.55 18.13
CA ASN A 33 -2.19 34.78 18.35
C ASN A 33 -1.91 35.46 19.71
N ASN A 34 -1.55 34.68 20.74
CA ASN A 34 -1.43 35.18 22.11
C ASN A 34 0.01 35.23 22.63
N LEU A 35 0.89 34.40 22.09
CA LEU A 35 2.29 34.21 22.48
C LEU A 35 3.19 34.06 21.23
N PRO A 36 3.18 35.03 20.30
CA PRO A 36 3.91 34.93 19.02
C PRO A 36 5.43 34.74 19.19
N ASP A 37 6.00 35.20 20.31
CA ASP A 37 7.43 35.02 20.63
C ASP A 37 7.84 33.54 20.75
N LEU A 38 6.88 32.63 20.98
CA LEU A 38 7.13 31.19 20.99
C LEU A 38 7.33 30.59 19.59
N LYS A 39 6.90 31.31 18.54
CA LYS A 39 7.06 30.91 17.13
C LYS A 39 6.62 29.47 16.88
N ILE A 40 5.43 29.12 17.36
CA ILE A 40 4.97 27.72 17.45
C ILE A 40 4.92 27.03 16.08
N PHE A 41 4.63 27.77 15.01
CA PHE A 41 4.64 27.24 13.65
C PHE A 41 6.03 27.18 13.00
N GLU A 42 7.08 27.74 13.61
CA GLU A 42 8.48 27.51 13.24
C GLU A 42 9.09 26.31 14.00
N TYR A 43 8.48 25.91 15.11
CA TYR A 43 8.95 24.82 15.97
C TYR A 43 9.19 23.52 15.19
N ARG A 44 10.33 22.86 15.47
CA ARG A 44 10.83 21.68 14.75
C ARG A 44 10.78 21.85 13.22
N GLU A 45 11.36 22.95 12.74
CA GLU A 45 11.45 23.28 11.31
C GLU A 45 10.07 23.35 10.63
N GLY A 46 9.08 23.90 11.34
CA GLY A 46 7.72 24.02 10.84
C GLY A 46 6.98 22.69 10.70
N LEU A 47 7.16 21.78 11.66
CA LEU A 47 6.59 20.45 11.68
C LEU A 47 5.07 20.42 11.42
N LEU A 48 4.31 21.32 12.02
CA LEU A 48 2.85 21.38 11.81
C LEU A 48 2.47 21.72 10.36
N ARG A 49 3.28 22.52 9.67
CA ARG A 49 3.08 22.80 8.23
C ARG A 49 3.43 21.56 7.40
N LYS A 50 4.55 20.91 7.69
CA LYS A 50 4.93 19.63 7.05
C LYS A 50 3.84 18.57 7.22
N ALA A 51 3.18 18.53 8.38
CA ALA A 51 2.11 17.57 8.68
C ALA A 51 0.85 17.75 7.82
N ILE A 52 0.54 18.97 7.35
CA ILE A 52 -0.55 19.19 6.38
C ILE A 52 -0.21 18.50 5.06
N TYR A 53 0.97 18.76 4.52
CA TYR A 53 1.42 18.18 3.25
C TYR A 53 1.57 16.67 3.32
N ALA A 54 2.19 16.15 4.38
CA ALA A 54 2.31 14.72 4.62
C ALA A 54 0.94 14.03 4.66
N LEU A 55 -0.09 14.68 5.23
CA LEU A 55 -1.45 14.15 5.24
C LEU A 55 -2.07 14.13 3.85
N VAL A 56 -1.93 15.21 3.07
CA VAL A 56 -2.47 15.27 1.70
C VAL A 56 -1.81 14.24 0.78
N HIS A 57 -0.51 14.00 0.91
CA HIS A 57 0.19 12.96 0.15
C HIS A 57 -0.37 11.55 0.42
N GLN A 58 -0.94 11.30 1.60
CA GLN A 58 -1.56 10.03 1.99
C GLN A 58 -3.01 9.86 1.47
N SER A 59 -3.35 10.46 0.32
CA SER A 59 -4.69 10.36 -0.27
C SER A 59 -4.69 10.04 -1.78
N ASN A 60 -5.71 9.31 -2.25
CA ASN A 60 -5.93 8.97 -3.67
C ASN A 60 -6.25 10.21 -4.53
N THR A 61 -6.51 10.04 -5.83
CA THR A 61 -6.78 11.18 -6.74
C THR A 61 -8.03 11.98 -6.37
N GLU A 62 -9.01 11.39 -5.67
CA GLU A 62 -10.20 12.06 -5.15
C GLU A 62 -10.02 12.72 -3.77
N GLY A 63 -8.86 12.49 -3.15
CA GLY A 63 -8.52 13.03 -1.83
C GLY A 63 -8.98 12.17 -0.66
N GLU A 64 -9.41 10.93 -0.88
CA GLU A 64 -9.68 9.95 0.16
C GLU A 64 -8.38 9.36 0.72
N PHE A 65 -8.29 9.22 2.03
CA PHE A 65 -7.09 8.71 2.68
C PHE A 65 -6.91 7.21 2.48
N PHE A 66 -5.66 6.79 2.33
CA PHE A 66 -5.33 5.36 2.28
C PHE A 66 -5.72 4.68 3.60
N PRO A 67 -6.53 3.61 3.58
CA PRO A 67 -7.15 3.04 4.77
C PRO A 67 -6.23 2.07 5.51
N ILE A 68 -4.97 2.47 5.75
CA ILE A 68 -4.01 1.69 6.54
C ILE A 68 -4.29 1.84 8.04
N ASN A 69 -3.98 0.80 8.81
CA ASN A 69 -4.32 0.71 10.24
C ASN A 69 -5.84 0.86 10.48
N ASP A 70 -6.27 1.12 11.72
CA ASP A 70 -7.68 1.38 12.02
C ASP A 70 -8.15 2.64 11.26
N ALA A 71 -8.82 2.42 10.11
CA ALA A 71 -9.26 3.48 9.22
C ALA A 71 -10.65 3.21 8.65
N GLN A 72 -11.45 4.27 8.48
CA GLN A 72 -12.70 4.20 7.74
C GLN A 72 -12.49 4.67 6.30
N LYS A 73 -12.84 3.81 5.33
CA LYS A 73 -12.83 4.16 3.90
C LYS A 73 -13.77 5.34 3.59
N GLY A 74 -13.37 6.18 2.65
CA GLY A 74 -14.08 7.42 2.29
C GLY A 74 -13.77 8.63 3.19
N MET A 75 -13.05 8.47 4.30
CA MET A 75 -12.52 9.62 5.05
C MET A 75 -11.48 10.34 4.19
N SER A 76 -11.57 11.66 4.07
CA SER A 76 -10.83 12.42 3.06
C SER A 76 -10.30 13.76 3.55
N ILE A 77 -9.53 14.43 2.66
CA ILE A 77 -9.08 15.81 2.83
C ILE A 77 -10.24 16.81 3.00
N LYS A 78 -11.48 16.40 2.68
CA LYS A 78 -12.71 17.20 2.85
C LYS A 78 -13.25 17.15 4.28
N SER A 79 -12.60 16.42 5.20
CA SER A 79 -13.02 16.40 6.59
C SER A 79 -12.81 17.78 7.26
N PRO A 80 -13.69 18.18 8.22
CA PRO A 80 -13.58 19.48 8.91
C PRO A 80 -12.21 19.70 9.57
N SER A 81 -11.57 18.63 10.02
CA SER A 81 -10.24 18.67 10.63
C SER A 81 -9.15 19.14 9.66
N VAL A 82 -9.22 18.67 8.42
CA VAL A 82 -8.23 19.00 7.38
C VAL A 82 -8.54 20.36 6.77
N ILE A 83 -9.82 20.70 6.58
CA ILE A 83 -10.25 22.06 6.19
C ILE A 83 -9.68 23.07 7.19
N THR A 84 -9.84 22.82 8.49
CA THR A 84 -9.27 23.67 9.54
C THR A 84 -7.76 23.81 9.39
N ALA A 85 -7.04 22.70 9.18
CA ALA A 85 -5.59 22.70 9.05
C ALA A 85 -5.12 23.47 7.80
N VAL A 86 -5.77 23.29 6.66
CA VAL A 86 -5.46 23.98 5.40
C VAL A 86 -5.73 25.48 5.51
N ASN A 87 -6.87 25.88 6.09
CA ASN A 87 -7.21 27.29 6.27
C ASN A 87 -6.20 27.99 7.19
N ILE A 88 -5.90 27.40 8.36
CA ILE A 88 -4.86 27.93 9.26
C ILE A 88 -3.50 27.96 8.55
N GLY A 89 -3.11 26.88 7.89
CA GLY A 89 -1.86 26.79 7.14
C GLY A 89 -1.69 27.92 6.13
N TYR A 90 -2.73 28.19 5.33
CA TYR A 90 -2.73 29.29 4.37
C TYR A 90 -2.67 30.66 5.06
N GLY A 91 -3.45 30.86 6.13
CA GLY A 91 -3.46 32.11 6.89
C GLY A 91 -2.11 32.52 7.49
N LEU A 92 -1.18 31.57 7.68
CA LEU A 92 0.16 31.84 8.23
C LEU A 92 1.12 32.46 7.21
N ASN A 93 1.07 32.06 5.94
CA ASN A 93 2.09 32.45 4.95
C ASN A 93 1.60 32.57 3.50
N ALA A 94 0.29 32.48 3.26
CA ALA A 94 -0.32 32.52 1.93
C ALA A 94 0.30 31.52 0.93
N ASP A 95 0.60 30.30 1.39
CA ASP A 95 1.17 29.27 0.53
C ASP A 95 0.18 28.82 -0.55
N SER A 96 0.45 29.22 -1.79
CA SER A 96 -0.40 28.94 -2.96
C SER A 96 -0.66 27.44 -3.21
N GLN A 97 0.19 26.53 -2.73
CA GLN A 97 -0.06 25.09 -2.89
C GLN A 97 -1.29 24.61 -2.10
N LEU A 98 -1.67 25.33 -1.05
CA LEU A 98 -2.86 25.02 -0.24
C LEU A 98 -4.17 25.46 -0.92
N LEU A 99 -4.11 26.34 -1.93
CA LEU A 99 -5.28 26.82 -2.64
C LEU A 99 -5.92 25.73 -3.52
N ASP A 100 -5.13 24.88 -4.18
CA ASP A 100 -5.66 23.74 -4.94
C ASP A 100 -6.31 22.70 -4.01
N ILE A 101 -5.69 22.43 -2.87
CA ILE A 101 -6.27 21.54 -1.84
C ILE A 101 -7.61 22.11 -1.35
N ALA A 102 -7.68 23.41 -1.09
CA ALA A 102 -8.91 24.07 -0.67
C ALA A 102 -9.98 24.09 -1.77
N ALA A 103 -9.58 24.22 -3.04
CA ALA A 103 -10.49 24.07 -4.17
C ALA A 103 -11.15 22.70 -4.21
N LEU A 104 -10.39 21.62 -3.95
CA LEU A 104 -10.93 20.26 -3.81
C LEU A 104 -11.84 20.10 -2.59
N GLN A 105 -11.59 20.83 -1.51
CA GLN A 105 -12.43 20.83 -0.31
C GLN A 105 -13.77 21.55 -0.54
N GLY A 106 -13.80 22.54 -1.42
CA GLY A 106 -15.03 23.26 -1.82
C GLY A 106 -15.67 24.08 -0.70
N THR A 107 -14.94 24.36 0.38
CA THR A 107 -15.41 25.15 1.51
C THR A 107 -14.23 25.73 2.30
N VAL A 108 -14.52 26.75 3.11
CA VAL A 108 -13.54 27.49 3.93
C VAL A 108 -14.06 27.66 5.35
N LEU A 109 -13.18 28.03 6.27
CA LEU A 109 -13.59 28.44 7.61
C LEU A 109 -14.28 29.81 7.58
N LEU A 110 -15.24 30.01 8.48
CA LEU A 110 -15.90 31.30 8.69
C LEU A 110 -15.12 32.16 9.69
N ASP A 111 -13.85 32.42 9.38
CA ASP A 111 -12.93 33.21 10.20
C ASP A 111 -11.93 34.01 9.34
N GLN A 112 -10.95 34.64 9.98
CA GLN A 112 -9.91 35.43 9.29
C GLN A 112 -9.06 34.60 8.32
N ASN A 113 -8.82 33.32 8.63
CA ASN A 113 -7.99 32.44 7.83
C ASN A 113 -8.74 31.99 6.58
N GLY A 114 -10.00 31.61 6.73
CA GLY A 114 -10.86 31.28 5.59
C GLY A 114 -11.20 32.48 4.72
N PHE A 115 -11.30 33.68 5.30
CA PHE A 115 -11.38 34.92 4.52
C PHE A 115 -10.12 35.15 3.69
N ALA A 116 -8.93 35.06 4.30
CA ALA A 116 -7.66 35.22 3.60
C ALA A 116 -7.49 34.18 2.48
N LEU A 117 -7.86 32.92 2.73
CA LEU A 117 -7.85 31.86 1.74
C LEU A 117 -8.81 32.17 0.59
N SER A 118 -10.04 32.58 0.90
CA SER A 118 -11.04 32.95 -0.13
C SER A 118 -10.57 34.11 -1.00
N GLN A 119 -9.90 35.11 -0.40
CA GLN A 119 -9.27 36.19 -1.16
C GLN A 119 -8.17 35.65 -2.08
N GLY A 120 -7.29 34.79 -1.55
CA GLY A 120 -6.25 34.13 -2.33
C GLY A 120 -6.80 33.36 -3.54
N MET A 121 -7.89 32.63 -3.37
CA MET A 121 -8.57 31.93 -4.46
C MET A 121 -9.22 32.88 -5.48
N ALA A 122 -9.73 34.03 -5.03
CA ALA A 122 -10.38 35.02 -5.90
C ALA A 122 -9.36 35.82 -6.73
N ASP A 123 -8.17 36.06 -6.18
CA ASP A 123 -7.12 36.88 -6.80
C ASP A 123 -6.38 36.17 -7.95
N GLY A 124 -6.56 34.85 -8.13
CA GLY A 124 -6.18 34.16 -9.36
C GLY A 124 -5.48 32.82 -9.17
N ASP A 125 -4.79 32.42 -10.25
CA ASP A 125 -4.35 31.07 -10.60
C ASP A 125 -3.57 30.36 -9.48
N TYR A 126 -4.10 29.22 -9.04
CA TYR A 126 -3.43 28.34 -8.08
C TYR A 126 -3.01 27.05 -8.77
N PRO A 127 -1.71 26.70 -8.74
CA PRO A 127 -1.22 25.52 -9.41
C PRO A 127 -1.78 24.25 -8.76
N ARG A 128 -2.09 23.24 -9.59
CA ARG A 128 -2.48 21.92 -9.10
C ARG A 128 -1.44 21.39 -8.12
N PHE A 129 -1.89 20.87 -6.99
CA PHE A 129 -1.04 20.26 -5.99
C PHE A 129 -0.38 19.01 -6.58
N ASP A 130 0.96 19.02 -6.63
CA ASP A 130 1.74 17.94 -7.21
C ASP A 130 1.88 16.75 -6.24
N LYS A 131 1.02 15.74 -6.42
CA LYS A 131 1.14 14.46 -5.73
C LYS A 131 2.24 13.63 -6.38
N LYS A 132 3.48 13.87 -5.95
CA LYS A 132 4.65 13.08 -6.32
C LYS A 132 4.85 11.84 -5.45
N SER A 133 5.71 10.93 -5.93
CA SER A 133 6.25 9.83 -5.11
C SER A 133 7.00 10.39 -3.89
N ILE A 134 6.76 9.81 -2.72
CA ILE A 134 7.35 10.27 -1.45
C ILE A 134 7.56 9.10 -0.49
N GLN A 135 8.63 9.17 0.31
CA GLN A 135 8.81 8.32 1.47
C GLN A 135 8.67 9.18 2.73
N LEU A 136 7.70 8.84 3.56
CA LEU A 136 7.42 9.47 4.84
C LEU A 136 8.02 8.60 5.95
N ARG A 137 9.05 9.09 6.64
CA ARG A 137 9.68 8.35 7.73
C ARG A 137 8.76 8.29 8.94
N ASP A 138 8.84 7.21 9.69
CA ASP A 138 8.04 6.97 10.90
C ASP A 138 8.90 7.06 12.18
N GLY A 139 8.24 7.25 13.32
CA GLY A 139 8.86 7.50 14.62
C GLY A 139 9.28 8.95 14.82
N ALA A 140 9.45 9.35 16.08
CA ALA A 140 9.71 10.75 16.46
C ALA A 140 10.97 11.36 15.81
N GLN A 141 11.96 10.51 15.50
CA GLN A 141 13.21 10.88 14.82
C GLN A 141 13.23 10.47 13.34
N GLY A 142 12.19 9.80 12.84
CA GLY A 142 12.14 9.31 11.46
C GLY A 142 13.03 8.09 11.21
N ASP A 143 13.23 7.25 12.21
CA ASP A 143 14.13 6.08 12.21
C ASP A 143 13.41 4.75 12.49
N GLN A 144 12.07 4.74 12.59
CA GLN A 144 11.27 3.57 12.94
C GLN A 144 10.44 3.06 11.76
N GLY A 145 11.09 2.93 10.60
CA GLY A 145 10.39 2.56 9.37
C GLY A 145 9.95 3.74 8.52
N ALA A 146 9.18 3.45 7.47
CA ALA A 146 8.63 4.48 6.58
C ALA A 146 7.40 3.99 5.82
N LEU A 147 6.54 4.93 5.43
CA LEU A 147 5.47 4.75 4.45
C LEU A 147 5.95 5.30 3.11
N SER A 148 6.04 4.44 2.09
CA SER A 148 6.42 4.86 0.74
C SER A 148 5.20 4.91 -0.16
N ILE A 149 4.98 6.03 -0.83
CA ILE A 149 3.86 6.25 -1.76
C ILE A 149 4.50 6.49 -3.12
N LEU A 150 4.38 5.53 -4.01
CA LEU A 150 4.87 5.59 -5.39
C LEU A 150 3.70 6.02 -6.28
N ARG A 151 3.93 6.98 -7.16
CA ARG A 151 2.92 7.48 -8.11
C ARG A 151 3.53 7.59 -9.50
N ALA A 152 2.78 7.13 -10.49
CA ALA A 152 3.13 7.29 -11.89
C ALA A 152 1.87 7.64 -12.67
N GLN A 153 2.02 8.51 -13.67
CA GLN A 153 0.93 8.94 -14.54
C GLN A 153 1.20 8.55 -15.98
N LYS A 154 0.18 8.04 -16.66
CA LYS A 154 0.25 7.73 -18.08
C LYS A 154 -1.13 7.85 -18.72
N ASN A 155 -1.19 8.45 -19.92
CA ASN A 155 -2.42 8.60 -20.69
C ASN A 155 -3.57 9.27 -19.91
N GLY A 156 -3.25 10.14 -18.95
CA GLY A 156 -4.24 10.80 -18.08
C GLY A 156 -4.72 9.98 -16.89
N TYR A 157 -4.23 8.75 -16.71
CA TYR A 157 -4.47 7.90 -15.55
C TYR A 157 -3.32 8.01 -14.55
N GLU A 158 -3.63 7.88 -13.27
CA GLU A 158 -2.64 7.74 -12.20
C GLU A 158 -2.71 6.34 -11.60
N VAL A 159 -1.58 5.66 -11.46
CA VAL A 159 -1.48 4.48 -10.59
C VAL A 159 -0.65 4.86 -9.37
N SER A 160 -1.16 4.52 -8.19
CA SER A 160 -0.48 4.73 -6.92
C SER A 160 -0.24 3.42 -6.20
N LEU A 161 0.98 3.19 -5.73
CA LEU A 161 1.34 2.05 -4.88
C LEU A 161 1.78 2.56 -3.51
N ILE A 162 1.16 2.04 -2.45
CA ILE A 162 1.40 2.46 -1.07
C ILE A 162 2.05 1.29 -0.35
N PHE A 163 3.32 1.42 -0.03
CA PHE A 163 4.13 0.38 0.62
C PHE A 163 4.41 0.73 2.07
N LYS A 164 3.89 -0.12 2.97
CA LYS A 164 3.87 0.11 4.41
C LYS A 164 4.98 -0.68 5.11
N ALA A 165 6.10 -0.01 5.32
CA ALA A 165 7.24 -0.50 6.10
C ALA A 165 7.39 0.32 7.40
N THR A 166 6.26 0.64 8.06
CA THR A 166 6.18 1.54 9.22
C THR A 166 6.36 0.81 10.56
N ALA A 167 6.43 1.58 11.64
CA ALA A 167 6.23 1.08 12.98
C ALA A 167 4.78 0.56 13.15
N GLN A 168 4.44 0.09 14.36
CA GLN A 168 3.14 -0.52 14.60
C GLN A 168 1.97 0.46 14.45
N GLY A 169 2.11 1.72 14.86
CA GLY A 169 0.99 2.68 14.88
C GLY A 169 0.15 2.60 16.14
N LEU A 170 0.79 2.35 17.30
CA LEU A 170 0.17 2.26 18.63
C LEU A 170 -1.02 1.27 18.65
N GLY A 171 -2.01 1.50 19.51
CA GLY A 171 -3.16 0.61 19.68
C GLY A 171 -4.05 0.51 18.44
N HIS A 172 -3.91 1.43 17.48
CA HIS A 172 -4.65 1.44 16.21
C HIS A 172 -3.92 0.73 15.07
N GLY A 173 -2.70 0.27 15.32
CA GLY A 173 -1.87 -0.49 14.39
C GLY A 173 -2.42 -1.85 13.99
N HIS A 174 -2.14 -2.24 12.75
CA HIS A 174 -2.41 -3.58 12.20
C HIS A 174 -1.14 -4.45 12.19
N TYR A 175 -1.29 -5.78 12.07
CA TYR A 175 -0.18 -6.74 12.01
C TYR A 175 0.19 -7.04 10.55
N ASP A 176 0.73 -6.05 9.85
CA ASP A 176 0.79 -6.03 8.39
C ASP A 176 2.10 -5.44 7.86
N LYS A 177 3.23 -5.83 8.46
CA LYS A 177 4.56 -5.40 8.04
C LYS A 177 4.81 -5.74 6.57
N LEU A 178 5.39 -4.77 5.86
CA LEU A 178 5.66 -4.84 4.43
C LEU A 178 4.40 -5.03 3.57
N SER A 179 3.19 -4.74 4.08
CA SER A 179 1.97 -4.74 3.25
C SER A 179 2.01 -3.64 2.20
N TYR A 180 1.16 -3.74 1.18
CA TYR A 180 0.96 -2.68 0.22
C TYR A 180 -0.48 -2.59 -0.28
N LEU A 181 -0.82 -1.46 -0.88
CA LEU A 181 -2.08 -1.22 -1.57
C LEU A 181 -1.78 -0.67 -2.96
N ILE A 182 -2.70 -0.88 -3.89
CA ILE A 182 -2.63 -0.27 -5.24
C ILE A 182 -3.95 0.44 -5.53
N TYR A 183 -3.85 1.64 -6.08
CA TYR A 183 -4.96 2.41 -6.62
C TYR A 183 -4.76 2.68 -8.11
N ASP A 184 -5.84 2.60 -8.87
CA ASP A 184 -5.96 3.06 -10.24
C ASP A 184 -6.93 4.24 -10.25
N ASP A 185 -6.36 5.44 -10.31
CA ASP A 185 -6.98 6.71 -9.93
C ASP A 185 -7.48 6.70 -8.48
N SER A 186 -8.80 6.74 -8.27
CA SER A 186 -9.44 6.67 -6.97
C SER A 186 -9.87 5.26 -6.59
N ASP A 187 -9.90 4.33 -7.55
CA ASP A 187 -10.40 2.97 -7.34
C ASP A 187 -9.30 2.07 -6.76
N GLU A 188 -9.67 1.28 -5.76
CA GLU A 188 -8.77 0.30 -5.14
C GLU A 188 -8.58 -0.92 -6.06
N VAL A 189 -7.34 -1.16 -6.49
CA VAL A 189 -6.95 -2.37 -7.24
C VAL A 189 -6.71 -3.52 -6.26
N LEU A 190 -5.80 -3.29 -5.31
CA LEU A 190 -5.56 -4.16 -4.15
C LEU A 190 -5.79 -3.33 -2.89
N GLN A 191 -6.80 -3.72 -2.11
CA GLN A 191 -7.26 -2.93 -0.97
C GLN A 191 -6.55 -3.29 0.34
N ASP A 192 -6.63 -2.38 1.31
CA ASP A 192 -6.57 -2.71 2.74
C ASP A 192 -8.00 -2.69 3.28
N TYR A 193 -8.32 -3.55 4.25
CA TYR A 193 -9.67 -3.66 4.79
C TYR A 193 -10.09 -2.40 5.56
N GLY A 194 -9.13 -1.69 6.19
CA GLY A 194 -9.38 -0.67 7.20
C GLY A 194 -9.91 -1.29 8.49
N ALA A 195 -10.75 -0.58 9.23
CA ALA A 195 -11.34 -1.06 10.48
C ALA A 195 -12.67 -1.81 10.28
N ALA A 196 -12.94 -2.81 11.12
CA ALA A 196 -14.29 -3.33 11.32
C ALA A 196 -15.06 -2.43 12.30
N ARG A 197 -15.60 -1.33 11.77
CA ARG A 197 -16.31 -0.31 12.54
C ARG A 197 -17.33 0.42 11.67
N TRP A 198 -18.45 0.78 12.27
CA TRP A 198 -19.53 1.51 11.63
C TRP A 198 -19.78 2.83 12.38
N VAL A 199 -18.97 3.85 12.09
CA VAL A 199 -18.92 5.08 12.89
C VAL A 199 -20.31 5.74 13.01
N ASN A 200 -20.73 6.01 14.25
CA ASN A 200 -22.02 6.63 14.60
C ASN A 200 -23.27 5.86 14.14
N ILE A 201 -23.16 4.54 13.90
CA ILE A 201 -24.29 3.67 13.55
C ILE A 201 -24.66 2.82 14.77
N ASP A 202 -25.76 3.17 15.43
CA ASP A 202 -26.19 2.54 16.69
C ASP A 202 -26.50 1.05 16.54
N GLN A 203 -27.01 0.63 15.38
CA GLN A 203 -27.29 -0.77 15.05
C GLN A 203 -26.02 -1.66 15.06
N LYS A 204 -24.84 -1.05 15.02
CA LYS A 204 -23.54 -1.73 15.01
C LYS A 204 -22.73 -1.29 16.23
N ALA A 205 -23.17 -1.77 17.40
CA ALA A 205 -22.51 -1.56 18.70
C ALA A 205 -22.28 -0.07 19.07
N GLY A 206 -23.22 0.82 18.74
CA GLY A 206 -23.07 2.25 19.04
C GLY A 206 -21.94 2.93 18.25
N GLY A 207 -21.54 2.35 17.11
CA GLY A 207 -20.45 2.81 16.26
C GLY A 207 -19.04 2.69 16.85
N ARG A 208 -18.85 1.80 17.83
CA ARG A 208 -17.55 1.42 18.37
C ARG A 208 -16.84 0.44 17.43
N TYR A 209 -15.54 0.23 17.66
CA TYR A 209 -14.83 -0.89 17.06
C TYR A 209 -15.52 -2.20 17.45
N LEU A 210 -15.77 -3.06 16.47
CA LEU A 210 -16.40 -4.35 16.68
C LEU A 210 -15.36 -5.39 17.11
N PRO A 211 -15.77 -6.54 17.70
CA PRO A 211 -14.85 -7.63 18.02
C PRO A 211 -14.02 -8.08 16.81
N GLU A 212 -14.64 -8.06 15.62
CA GLU A 212 -14.00 -8.43 14.36
C GLU A 212 -12.90 -7.44 13.93
N ASN A 213 -12.78 -6.28 14.57
CA ASN A 213 -11.65 -5.39 14.33
C ASN A 213 -10.35 -6.04 14.82
N THR A 214 -10.42 -6.69 15.99
CA THR A 214 -9.29 -7.44 16.54
C THR A 214 -9.15 -8.79 15.87
N SER A 215 -10.24 -9.54 15.69
CA SER A 215 -10.16 -10.93 15.22
C SER A 215 -10.00 -11.07 13.70
N TRP A 216 -10.32 -10.04 12.91
CA TRP A 216 -10.14 -10.00 11.46
C TRP A 216 -9.27 -8.81 11.02
N ALA A 217 -9.77 -7.57 11.16
CA ALA A 217 -9.24 -6.42 10.43
C ALA A 217 -7.74 -6.15 10.71
N LYS A 218 -7.28 -6.42 11.93
CA LYS A 218 -5.87 -6.27 12.33
C LYS A 218 -4.96 -7.43 11.91
N GLN A 219 -5.50 -8.59 11.56
CA GLN A 219 -4.73 -9.82 11.37
C GLN A 219 -4.02 -9.82 10.00
N THR A 220 -2.85 -10.44 9.91
CA THR A 220 -2.00 -10.35 8.71
C THR A 220 -2.68 -10.90 7.45
N ILE A 221 -3.49 -11.95 7.58
CA ILE A 221 -4.25 -12.54 6.46
C ILE A 221 -5.29 -11.59 5.86
N ALA A 222 -5.67 -10.51 6.55
CA ALA A 222 -6.56 -9.47 6.04
C ALA A 222 -5.85 -8.43 5.16
N HIS A 223 -4.54 -8.56 4.94
CA HIS A 223 -3.70 -7.59 4.23
C HIS A 223 -2.98 -8.23 3.04
N ASN A 224 -2.41 -7.40 2.15
CA ASN A 224 -1.54 -7.86 1.06
C ASN A 224 -0.12 -8.13 1.59
N ALA A 225 -0.01 -8.99 2.60
CA ALA A 225 1.21 -9.27 3.35
C ALA A 225 1.48 -10.78 3.41
N LEU A 226 2.74 -11.14 3.70
CA LEU A 226 3.12 -12.53 3.91
C LEU A 226 2.71 -13.00 5.31
N VAL A 227 2.06 -14.16 5.36
CA VAL A 227 1.72 -14.88 6.59
C VAL A 227 2.58 -16.15 6.69
N VAL A 228 3.15 -16.39 7.87
CA VAL A 228 3.89 -17.62 8.18
C VAL A 228 3.05 -18.50 9.10
N ASP A 229 2.88 -19.77 8.74
CA ASP A 229 2.18 -20.80 9.52
C ASP A 229 0.78 -20.38 10.01
N GLN A 230 0.08 -19.60 9.18
CA GLN A 230 -1.25 -19.03 9.49
C GLN A 230 -1.28 -18.19 10.78
N GLN A 231 -0.15 -17.60 11.18
CA GLN A 231 -0.06 -16.72 12.34
C GLN A 231 0.17 -15.29 11.89
N SER A 232 -0.47 -14.33 12.57
CA SER A 232 -0.19 -12.92 12.33
C SER A 232 1.22 -12.53 12.75
N HIS A 233 1.77 -11.45 12.16
CA HIS A 233 3.02 -10.84 12.61
C HIS A 233 2.99 -10.62 14.13
N PHE A 234 4.11 -10.93 14.78
CA PHE A 234 4.29 -10.86 16.22
C PHE A 234 3.30 -11.74 17.02
N GLY A 235 2.73 -12.76 16.38
CA GLY A 235 1.66 -13.60 16.94
C GLY A 235 0.37 -12.84 17.21
N GLY A 236 0.15 -11.69 16.55
CA GLY A 236 -1.01 -10.83 16.80
C GLY A 236 -1.02 -10.18 18.18
N LYS A 237 0.16 -9.94 18.77
CA LYS A 237 0.33 -9.36 20.11
C LYS A 237 0.87 -7.94 20.06
N TYR A 238 0.06 -6.99 20.53
CA TYR A 238 0.38 -5.57 20.51
C TYR A 238 1.63 -5.25 21.34
N GLU A 239 1.76 -5.87 22.52
CA GLU A 239 2.88 -5.67 23.44
C GLU A 239 4.23 -6.11 22.87
N ILE A 240 4.23 -6.99 21.85
CA ILE A 240 5.43 -7.35 21.11
C ILE A 240 5.62 -6.39 19.95
N ALA A 241 4.56 -6.12 19.19
CA ALA A 241 4.63 -5.36 17.95
C ALA A 241 4.97 -3.87 18.15
N VAL A 242 4.56 -3.25 19.26
CA VAL A 242 4.72 -1.80 19.50
C VAL A 242 6.18 -1.34 19.54
N ASP A 243 7.08 -2.21 19.99
CA ASP A 243 8.53 -1.94 20.08
C ASP A 243 9.29 -2.40 18.83
N LYS A 244 8.57 -2.69 17.74
CA LYS A 244 9.12 -3.27 16.50
C LYS A 244 8.72 -2.44 15.29
N HIS A 245 9.63 -2.38 14.33
CA HIS A 245 9.41 -1.72 13.06
C HIS A 245 10.20 -2.43 11.96
N SER A 246 9.73 -2.29 10.74
CA SER A 246 10.47 -2.72 9.55
C SER A 246 11.62 -1.74 9.26
N GLU A 247 12.59 -2.20 8.49
CA GLU A 247 13.82 -1.48 8.15
C GLU A 247 13.78 -1.08 6.67
N PRO A 248 13.58 0.20 6.33
CA PRO A 248 13.71 0.68 4.96
C PRO A 248 15.12 0.35 4.45
N PHE A 249 15.19 -0.34 3.32
CA PHE A 249 16.45 -0.79 2.74
C PHE A 249 16.95 0.21 1.70
N PHE A 250 16.17 0.53 0.68
CA PHE A 250 16.43 1.67 -0.20
C PHE A 250 15.15 2.14 -0.88
N TYR A 251 15.20 3.32 -1.47
CA TYR A 251 14.19 3.78 -2.41
C TYR A 251 14.85 4.64 -3.50
N ASP A 252 14.19 4.72 -4.64
CA ASP A 252 14.56 5.63 -5.73
C ASP A 252 13.30 6.07 -6.47
N PHE A 253 13.03 7.37 -6.41
CA PHE A 253 11.91 8.04 -7.08
C PHE A 253 12.42 9.10 -8.07
N SER A 254 13.71 9.06 -8.42
CA SER A 254 14.32 10.05 -9.32
C SER A 254 13.85 9.92 -10.77
N ASN A 255 13.39 8.73 -11.16
CA ASN A 255 12.81 8.47 -12.47
C ASN A 255 11.27 8.39 -12.37
N PRO A 256 10.52 9.28 -13.04
CA PRO A 256 9.05 9.24 -13.02
C PRO A 256 8.46 7.99 -13.67
N ASP A 257 9.21 7.34 -14.58
CA ASP A 257 8.77 6.11 -15.25
C ASP A 257 9.20 4.83 -14.53
N PHE A 258 9.99 4.95 -13.46
CA PHE A 258 10.45 3.81 -12.68
C PHE A 258 10.69 4.26 -11.23
N SER A 259 9.73 3.99 -10.36
CA SER A 259 9.86 4.21 -8.93
C SER A 259 10.03 2.87 -8.21
N ILE A 260 10.95 2.79 -7.25
CA ILE A 260 11.25 1.56 -6.51
C ILE A 260 11.41 1.84 -5.02
N SER A 261 10.92 0.94 -4.18
CA SER A 261 11.12 0.98 -2.73
C SER A 261 11.32 -0.43 -2.18
N SER A 262 12.22 -0.57 -1.22
CA SER A 262 12.61 -1.85 -0.63
C SER A 262 12.72 -1.73 0.89
N ALA A 263 12.28 -2.76 1.62
CA ALA A 263 12.37 -2.82 3.07
C ALA A 263 12.44 -4.26 3.58
N LYS A 264 13.01 -4.42 4.78
CA LYS A 264 13.18 -5.70 5.48
C LYS A 264 12.35 -5.75 6.74
N GLU A 265 11.87 -6.93 7.08
CA GLU A 265 11.24 -7.23 8.35
C GLU A 265 11.90 -8.47 8.92
N LEU A 266 12.55 -8.30 10.07
CA LEU A 266 13.45 -9.31 10.66
C LEU A 266 12.92 -9.86 11.99
N GLN A 267 11.78 -9.36 12.46
CA GLN A 267 11.31 -9.55 13.83
C GLN A 267 9.84 -9.99 13.91
N ALA A 268 9.07 -9.93 12.81
CA ALA A 268 7.67 -10.35 12.76
C ALA A 268 7.44 -11.81 13.14
N TYR A 269 8.38 -12.70 12.81
CA TYR A 269 8.33 -14.11 13.18
C TYR A 269 9.70 -14.57 13.70
N PRO A 270 9.77 -15.54 14.63
CA PRO A 270 11.03 -16.15 15.00
C PRO A 270 11.69 -16.85 13.80
N ASP A 271 12.98 -16.59 13.58
CA ASP A 271 13.82 -17.21 12.53
C ASP A 271 13.42 -16.96 11.06
N VAL A 272 12.38 -16.17 10.80
CA VAL A 272 11.99 -15.81 9.43
C VAL A 272 12.38 -14.36 9.13
N LYS A 273 13.18 -14.17 8.10
CA LYS A 273 13.57 -12.86 7.58
C LYS A 273 12.82 -12.59 6.29
N MET A 274 12.12 -11.46 6.24
CA MET A 274 11.36 -11.01 5.09
C MET A 274 12.04 -9.82 4.43
N HIS A 275 12.10 -9.81 3.10
CA HIS A 275 12.61 -8.68 2.32
C HIS A 275 11.68 -8.46 1.14
N ARG A 276 11.04 -7.29 1.10
CA ARG A 276 10.13 -6.91 0.03
C ARG A 276 10.65 -5.73 -0.75
N THR A 277 10.56 -5.81 -2.07
CA THR A 277 10.83 -4.72 -3.00
C THR A 277 9.63 -4.55 -3.91
N VAL A 278 9.14 -3.32 -4.01
CA VAL A 278 8.02 -2.94 -4.88
C VAL A 278 8.49 -1.92 -5.91
N VAL A 279 7.97 -2.02 -7.12
CA VAL A 279 8.26 -1.14 -8.23
C VAL A 279 6.95 -0.67 -8.85
N LEU A 280 6.90 0.60 -9.26
CA LEU A 280 5.90 1.10 -10.17
C LEU A 280 6.60 1.46 -11.49
N PHE A 281 6.27 0.74 -12.55
CA PHE A 281 6.97 0.79 -13.82
C PHE A 281 6.06 1.30 -14.93
N ASN A 282 6.50 2.35 -15.61
CA ASN A 282 5.84 2.95 -16.75
C ASN A 282 6.59 2.59 -18.04
N ASP A 283 5.88 2.02 -19.01
CA ASP A 283 6.44 1.69 -20.33
C ASP A 283 5.34 1.72 -21.40
N ASP A 284 5.70 2.06 -22.63
CA ASP A 284 4.82 2.20 -23.78
C ASP A 284 3.99 0.95 -24.11
N GLU A 285 4.46 -0.23 -23.71
CA GLU A 285 3.72 -1.49 -23.86
C GLU A 285 2.45 -1.58 -23.02
N PHE A 286 2.35 -0.82 -21.92
CA PHE A 286 1.23 -0.89 -20.99
C PHE A 286 0.37 0.37 -21.08
N VAL A 287 -0.96 0.24 -21.00
CA VAL A 287 -1.89 1.38 -21.07
C VAL A 287 -1.70 2.31 -19.86
N LYS A 288 -1.42 1.71 -18.71
CA LYS A 288 -1.15 2.35 -17.41
C LYS A 288 0.13 1.75 -16.81
N PRO A 289 0.75 2.41 -15.82
CA PRO A 289 1.89 1.85 -15.12
C PRO A 289 1.55 0.50 -14.47
N VAL A 290 2.50 -0.43 -14.44
CA VAL A 290 2.36 -1.75 -13.81
C VAL A 290 3.13 -1.80 -12.50
N ALA A 291 2.57 -2.50 -11.51
CA ALA A 291 3.26 -2.74 -10.25
C ALA A 291 4.01 -4.07 -10.30
N ILE A 292 5.26 -4.09 -9.83
CA ILE A 292 6.05 -5.31 -9.67
C ILE A 292 6.32 -5.48 -8.17
N ASP A 293 6.01 -6.67 -7.65
CA ASP A 293 6.21 -7.06 -6.26
C ASP A 293 7.21 -8.21 -6.19
N ILE A 294 8.27 -8.06 -5.40
CA ILE A 294 9.31 -9.05 -5.16
C ILE A 294 9.36 -9.28 -3.65
N MET A 295 8.86 -10.42 -3.19
CA MET A 295 8.87 -10.81 -1.78
C MET A 295 9.78 -12.02 -1.59
N SER A 296 10.90 -11.81 -0.91
CA SER A 296 11.86 -12.85 -0.55
C SER A 296 11.75 -13.18 0.93
N VAL A 297 11.91 -14.46 1.25
CA VAL A 297 11.85 -14.99 2.61
C VAL A 297 13.01 -15.95 2.82
N HIS A 298 13.65 -15.84 3.97
CA HIS A 298 14.72 -16.76 4.39
C HIS A 298 14.46 -17.27 5.82
N SER A 299 14.55 -18.58 6.01
CA SER A 299 14.42 -19.25 7.32
C SER A 299 15.31 -20.48 7.39
N ASN A 300 15.75 -20.89 8.58
CA ASN A 300 16.44 -22.16 8.76
C ASN A 300 15.47 -23.34 8.92
N ALA A 301 14.20 -23.07 9.23
CA ALA A 301 13.15 -24.06 9.38
C ALA A 301 12.19 -24.04 8.17
N ASN A 302 11.51 -25.16 7.93
CA ASN A 302 10.45 -25.22 6.93
C ASN A 302 9.14 -24.65 7.50
N HIS A 303 8.48 -23.80 6.72
CA HIS A 303 7.21 -23.17 7.05
C HIS A 303 6.19 -23.28 5.91
N GLN A 304 4.93 -23.02 6.25
CA GLN A 304 3.91 -22.64 5.28
C GLN A 304 3.93 -21.12 5.11
N TYR A 305 4.01 -20.64 3.87
CA TYR A 305 3.94 -19.23 3.54
C TYR A 305 2.70 -18.93 2.72
N ASP A 306 1.88 -17.98 3.17
CA ASP A 306 0.74 -17.45 2.42
C ASP A 306 1.01 -16.01 2.03
N LEU A 307 0.97 -15.70 0.74
CA LEU A 307 0.90 -14.34 0.24
C LEU A 307 -0.52 -14.06 -0.24
N ALA A 308 -1.24 -13.21 0.48
CA ALA A 308 -2.63 -12.85 0.16
C ALA A 308 -2.70 -11.61 -0.75
N PHE A 309 -3.71 -11.60 -1.62
CA PHE A 309 -4.08 -10.49 -2.49
C PHE A 309 -5.56 -10.16 -2.27
N GLN A 310 -5.81 -9.00 -1.66
CA GLN A 310 -7.12 -8.49 -1.29
C GLN A 310 -7.76 -7.78 -2.50
N TYR A 311 -8.28 -8.55 -3.46
CA TYR A 311 -8.85 -8.01 -4.70
C TYR A 311 -10.34 -7.62 -4.56
N ALA A 312 -11.00 -8.07 -3.48
CA ALA A 312 -12.33 -7.67 -3.03
C ALA A 312 -13.54 -8.09 -3.87
N GLU A 313 -13.36 -8.37 -5.16
CA GLU A 313 -14.47 -8.34 -6.13
C GLU A 313 -14.63 -9.65 -6.93
N GLN A 314 -14.99 -9.53 -8.21
CA GLN A 314 -15.40 -10.64 -9.05
C GLN A 314 -14.21 -11.22 -9.83
N LEU A 315 -13.89 -12.48 -9.56
CA LEU A 315 -12.97 -13.27 -10.39
C LEU A 315 -13.56 -13.40 -11.81
N MET A 316 -12.72 -13.14 -12.82
CA MET A 316 -13.06 -13.27 -14.24
C MET A 316 -12.45 -14.53 -14.84
N GLN A 317 -11.12 -14.64 -14.77
CA GLN A 317 -10.38 -15.69 -15.45
C GLN A 317 -9.10 -16.05 -14.68
N VAL A 318 -8.74 -17.32 -14.76
CA VAL A 318 -7.42 -17.85 -14.39
C VAL A 318 -6.88 -18.71 -15.53
N ASN A 319 -5.57 -18.94 -15.58
CA ASN A 319 -4.92 -19.82 -16.57
C ASN A 319 -4.93 -21.31 -16.18
N GLY A 320 -5.71 -21.68 -15.17
CA GLY A 320 -5.75 -23.01 -14.59
C GLY A 320 -7.16 -23.54 -14.35
N ALA A 321 -7.30 -24.84 -14.11
CA ALA A 321 -8.59 -25.42 -13.78
C ALA A 321 -9.01 -25.05 -12.35
N ILE A 322 -10.20 -24.45 -12.20
CA ILE A 322 -10.76 -24.14 -10.88
C ILE A 322 -11.46 -25.38 -10.31
N ASN A 323 -11.04 -25.77 -9.12
CA ASN A 323 -11.66 -26.81 -8.32
C ASN A 323 -12.46 -26.16 -7.17
N THR A 324 -13.74 -25.90 -7.41
CA THR A 324 -14.65 -25.31 -6.41
C THR A 324 -15.10 -26.35 -5.39
N LEU A 325 -15.23 -25.94 -4.13
CA LEU A 325 -15.81 -26.76 -3.07
C LEU A 325 -17.33 -26.62 -3.07
N PRO A 326 -18.11 -27.73 -3.03
CA PRO A 326 -19.57 -27.66 -2.90
C PRO A 326 -20.04 -26.97 -1.61
N VAL A 327 -19.23 -27.07 -0.56
CA VAL A 327 -19.42 -26.38 0.72
C VAL A 327 -18.11 -25.70 1.07
N PRO A 328 -18.06 -24.36 1.16
CA PRO A 328 -16.85 -23.66 1.56
C PRO A 328 -16.39 -24.06 2.97
N GLY A 329 -15.10 -24.31 3.13
CA GLY A 329 -14.51 -24.68 4.43
C GLY A 329 -13.91 -23.48 5.14
N VAL A 330 -14.04 -23.37 6.46
CA VAL A 330 -13.33 -22.35 7.24
C VAL A 330 -11.83 -22.68 7.23
N MET A 331 -10.98 -21.68 6.94
CA MET A 331 -9.55 -21.93 6.69
C MET A 331 -8.70 -22.18 7.94
N GLY A 332 -9.17 -21.76 9.12
CA GLY A 332 -8.45 -21.94 10.37
C GLY A 332 -9.32 -21.57 11.59
N ASN A 333 -8.70 -21.54 12.76
CA ASN A 333 -9.41 -21.28 14.03
C ASN A 333 -9.01 -19.97 14.72
N ASP A 334 -7.96 -19.29 14.24
CA ASP A 334 -7.44 -18.05 14.83
C ASP A 334 -6.72 -17.19 13.76
N HIS A 335 -6.19 -16.03 14.18
CA HIS A 335 -5.38 -15.11 13.37
C HIS A 335 -6.05 -14.67 12.06
N GLY A 336 -7.37 -14.51 12.09
CA GLY A 336 -8.18 -14.06 10.96
C GLY A 336 -8.65 -15.20 10.07
N TYR A 337 -7.98 -16.34 10.04
CA TYR A 337 -8.36 -17.49 9.21
C TYR A 337 -9.72 -18.09 9.61
N GLN A 338 -10.14 -17.90 10.86
CA GLN A 338 -11.48 -18.26 11.32
C GLN A 338 -12.59 -17.43 10.65
N HIS A 339 -12.26 -16.32 10.00
CA HIS A 339 -13.19 -15.47 9.26
C HIS A 339 -13.18 -15.71 7.76
N VAL A 340 -12.34 -16.63 7.27
CA VAL A 340 -12.14 -16.87 5.84
C VAL A 340 -12.67 -18.23 5.43
N TYR A 341 -13.54 -18.24 4.43
CA TYR A 341 -13.95 -19.43 3.70
C TYR A 341 -12.98 -19.71 2.56
N LYS A 342 -12.53 -20.96 2.44
CA LYS A 342 -11.94 -21.52 1.22
C LYS A 342 -13.08 -21.90 0.28
N GLU A 343 -13.17 -21.23 -0.86
CA GLU A 343 -14.17 -21.50 -1.90
C GLU A 343 -13.66 -22.54 -2.92
N GLY A 344 -12.35 -22.59 -3.14
CA GLY A 344 -11.75 -23.55 -4.06
C GLY A 344 -10.24 -23.42 -4.17
N THR A 345 -9.66 -24.19 -5.09
CA THR A 345 -8.26 -24.07 -5.51
C THR A 345 -8.16 -23.97 -7.02
N VAL A 346 -7.03 -23.48 -7.52
CA VAL A 346 -6.73 -23.47 -8.95
C VAL A 346 -5.52 -24.35 -9.20
N ALA A 347 -5.66 -25.33 -10.10
CA ALA A 347 -4.53 -26.12 -10.59
C ALA A 347 -3.67 -25.27 -11.52
N ASN A 348 -2.35 -25.32 -11.36
CA ASN A 348 -1.43 -24.57 -12.21
C ASN A 348 -0.23 -25.46 -12.60
N ASP A 349 -0.12 -25.72 -13.91
CA ASP A 349 0.94 -26.53 -14.52
C ASP A 349 1.94 -25.67 -15.34
N SER A 350 1.92 -24.35 -15.12
CA SER A 350 2.74 -23.38 -15.84
C SER A 350 3.68 -22.63 -14.89
N ASP A 351 4.80 -22.11 -15.40
CA ASP A 351 5.77 -21.32 -14.60
C ASP A 351 5.21 -19.98 -14.12
N ASN A 352 4.06 -19.55 -14.66
CA ASN A 352 3.31 -18.40 -14.19
C ASN A 352 1.86 -18.76 -13.85
N PHE A 353 1.31 -18.15 -12.81
CA PHE A 353 -0.12 -18.14 -12.54
C PHE A 353 -0.69 -16.77 -12.89
N THR A 354 -1.78 -16.74 -13.64
CA THR A 354 -2.47 -15.49 -13.99
C THR A 354 -3.87 -15.48 -13.40
N PHE A 355 -4.25 -14.39 -12.75
CA PHE A 355 -5.55 -14.17 -12.15
C PHE A 355 -6.10 -12.81 -12.58
N THR A 356 -7.21 -12.82 -13.30
CA THR A 356 -7.89 -11.62 -13.79
C THR A 356 -9.18 -11.42 -13.02
N TRP A 357 -9.42 -10.20 -12.56
CA TRP A 357 -10.67 -9.80 -11.91
C TRP A 357 -11.21 -8.51 -12.51
N PHE A 358 -12.50 -8.30 -12.28
CA PHE A 358 -13.21 -7.12 -12.73
C PHE A 358 -13.76 -6.38 -11.53
N LYS A 359 -13.50 -5.08 -11.48
CA LYS A 359 -13.92 -4.20 -10.39
C LYS A 359 -14.06 -2.77 -10.90
N ASP A 360 -15.11 -2.08 -10.48
CA ASP A 360 -15.35 -0.66 -10.82
C ASP A 360 -15.26 -0.37 -12.33
N LEU A 361 -15.81 -1.27 -13.15
CA LEU A 361 -15.77 -1.21 -14.61
C LEU A 361 -14.36 -1.28 -15.23
N LYS A 362 -13.37 -1.73 -14.47
CA LYS A 362 -11.96 -1.87 -14.89
C LYS A 362 -11.52 -3.34 -14.83
N PHE A 363 -10.55 -3.68 -15.67
CA PHE A 363 -9.93 -5.01 -15.73
C PHE A 363 -8.52 -4.96 -15.13
N TYR A 364 -8.26 -5.92 -14.26
CA TYR A 364 -6.97 -6.06 -13.59
C TYR A 364 -6.48 -7.49 -13.70
N THR A 365 -5.18 -7.67 -13.93
CA THR A 365 -4.54 -8.98 -13.95
C THR A 365 -3.33 -9.00 -13.03
N LEU A 366 -3.29 -10.02 -12.18
CA LEU A 366 -2.12 -10.46 -11.44
C LEU A 366 -1.46 -11.57 -12.25
N THR A 367 -0.18 -11.42 -12.59
CA THR A 367 0.68 -12.51 -13.07
C THR A 367 1.73 -12.76 -12.01
N THR A 368 1.91 -14.00 -11.54
CA THR A 368 2.92 -14.34 -10.52
C THR A 368 3.74 -15.53 -10.95
N LEU A 369 5.01 -15.58 -10.53
CA LEU A 369 5.81 -16.80 -10.63
C LEU A 369 5.12 -17.93 -9.88
N ALA A 370 5.08 -19.10 -10.49
CA ALA A 370 4.55 -20.30 -9.89
C ALA A 370 5.61 -21.39 -9.92
N GLU A 371 5.81 -22.06 -8.79
CA GLU A 371 6.71 -23.19 -8.67
C GLU A 371 5.93 -24.48 -8.43
N ASN A 372 6.59 -25.63 -8.67
CA ASN A 372 6.01 -26.93 -8.38
C ASN A 372 5.61 -27.03 -6.90
N ARG A 373 4.35 -27.40 -6.65
CA ARG A 373 3.68 -27.52 -5.33
C ARG A 373 3.13 -26.21 -4.75
N ASP A 374 3.25 -25.09 -5.43
CA ASP A 374 2.53 -23.89 -5.04
C ASP A 374 1.01 -24.15 -5.13
N GLU A 375 0.26 -23.59 -4.18
CA GLU A 375 -1.20 -23.67 -4.14
C GLU A 375 -1.80 -22.29 -4.38
N PHE A 376 -2.76 -22.20 -5.29
CA PHE A 376 -3.57 -20.99 -5.50
C PHE A 376 -4.96 -21.23 -4.94
N ILE A 377 -5.32 -20.49 -3.88
CA ILE A 377 -6.54 -20.68 -3.12
C ILE A 377 -7.48 -19.51 -3.38
N LEU A 378 -8.72 -19.84 -3.78
CA LEU A 378 -9.81 -18.88 -3.87
C LEU A 378 -10.51 -18.85 -2.51
N ALA A 379 -10.55 -17.67 -1.90
CA ALA A 379 -11.07 -17.47 -0.56
C ALA A 379 -11.98 -16.24 -0.48
N ARG A 380 -12.82 -16.22 0.56
CA ARG A 380 -13.75 -15.10 0.82
C ARG A 380 -13.94 -14.91 2.31
N ILE A 381 -13.89 -13.66 2.76
CA ILE A 381 -14.24 -13.31 4.14
C ILE A 381 -15.75 -13.50 4.40
N GLY A 382 -16.10 -13.90 5.62
CA GLY A 382 -17.49 -13.97 6.10
C GLY A 382 -17.77 -15.17 7.02
N ALA A 383 -16.77 -16.03 7.26
CA ALA A 383 -16.91 -17.10 8.23
C ALA A 383 -17.01 -16.54 9.66
N ASN A 384 -17.74 -17.26 10.52
CA ASN A 384 -17.90 -16.91 11.94
C ASN A 384 -18.31 -15.43 12.18
N ASP A 385 -19.14 -14.87 11.29
CA ASP A 385 -19.69 -13.52 11.40
C ASP A 385 -21.23 -13.57 11.55
N PRO A 386 -21.76 -13.98 12.72
CA PRO A 386 -23.20 -14.14 12.91
C PRO A 386 -23.97 -12.80 12.86
N ASN A 387 -23.27 -11.68 13.03
CA ASN A 387 -23.86 -10.34 13.07
C ASN A 387 -23.78 -9.61 11.72
N PHE A 388 -23.20 -10.25 10.70
CA PHE A 388 -22.99 -9.65 9.38
C PHE A 388 -22.25 -8.30 9.50
N ASN A 389 -21.17 -8.30 10.26
CA ASN A 389 -20.30 -7.15 10.51
C ASN A 389 -19.26 -6.95 9.41
N LEU A 390 -18.87 -8.05 8.76
CA LEU A 390 -17.81 -8.10 7.76
C LEU A 390 -18.36 -7.96 6.35
N ARG A 391 -17.61 -7.29 5.48
CA ARG A 391 -17.86 -7.31 4.03
C ARG A 391 -17.50 -8.69 3.47
N LYS A 392 -18.02 -9.03 2.29
CA LYS A 392 -17.83 -10.34 1.64
C LYS A 392 -16.75 -10.30 0.55
N ASP A 393 -15.62 -9.69 0.91
CA ASP A 393 -14.50 -9.39 0.01
C ASP A 393 -13.82 -10.69 -0.45
N GLY A 394 -13.48 -10.75 -1.74
CA GLY A 394 -12.69 -11.83 -2.33
C GLY A 394 -11.20 -11.73 -1.97
N ILE A 395 -10.56 -12.89 -1.76
CA ILE A 395 -9.15 -13.04 -1.44
C ILE A 395 -8.54 -14.12 -2.34
N LEU A 396 -7.45 -13.80 -3.03
CA LEU A 396 -6.58 -14.80 -3.64
C LEU A 396 -5.40 -15.05 -2.70
N ILE A 397 -5.08 -16.31 -2.43
CA ILE A 397 -3.91 -16.68 -1.63
C ILE A 397 -2.98 -17.53 -2.49
N HIS A 398 -1.74 -17.06 -2.65
CA HIS A 398 -0.63 -17.84 -3.19
C HIS A 398 0.14 -18.46 -2.03
N ARG A 399 0.01 -19.78 -1.88
CA ARG A 399 0.57 -20.55 -0.77
C ARG A 399 1.75 -21.38 -1.24
N LYS A 400 2.86 -21.30 -0.49
CA LYS A 400 3.96 -22.26 -0.53
C LYS A 400 3.86 -23.14 0.72
N PRO A 401 3.44 -24.42 0.60
CA PRO A 401 3.02 -25.20 1.75
C PRO A 401 4.17 -25.64 2.67
N GLN A 402 5.37 -25.79 2.12
CA GLN A 402 6.53 -26.26 2.86
C GLN A 402 7.81 -25.75 2.20
N ALA A 403 8.40 -24.70 2.75
CA ALA A 403 9.67 -24.16 2.29
C ALA A 403 10.44 -23.50 3.43
N SER A 404 11.77 -23.55 3.38
CA SER A 404 12.63 -22.75 4.26
C SER A 404 12.82 -21.36 3.69
N ASP A 405 13.24 -21.30 2.43
CA ASP A 405 13.34 -20.08 1.64
C ASP A 405 12.19 -20.00 0.64
N ALA A 406 11.70 -18.79 0.37
CA ALA A 406 10.66 -18.56 -0.60
C ALA A 406 10.88 -17.27 -1.37
N LEU A 407 10.53 -17.29 -2.65
CA LEU A 407 10.48 -16.11 -3.51
C LEU A 407 9.12 -16.04 -4.18
N PHE A 408 8.47 -14.88 -4.05
CA PHE A 408 7.27 -14.51 -4.78
C PHE A 408 7.63 -13.33 -5.67
N ILE A 409 7.31 -13.43 -6.97
CA ILE A 409 7.42 -12.29 -7.89
C ILE A 409 6.09 -12.16 -8.61
N SER A 410 5.44 -11.02 -8.45
CA SER A 410 4.14 -10.70 -9.02
C SER A 410 4.18 -9.41 -9.82
N VAL A 411 3.40 -9.36 -10.90
CA VAL A 411 3.09 -8.15 -11.66
C VAL A 411 1.60 -7.93 -11.63
N ILE A 412 1.18 -6.73 -11.23
CA ILE A 412 -0.21 -6.29 -11.21
C ILE A 412 -0.38 -5.23 -12.28
N GLU A 413 -1.26 -5.51 -13.25
CA GLU A 413 -1.53 -4.66 -14.40
C GLU A 413 -2.99 -4.18 -14.37
N SER A 414 -3.20 -2.86 -14.47
CA SER A 414 -4.48 -2.27 -14.87
C SER A 414 -4.44 -1.96 -16.37
N HIS A 415 -5.23 -2.69 -17.18
CA HIS A 415 -5.08 -2.67 -18.65
C HIS A 415 -6.34 -2.34 -19.43
N GLY A 416 -7.54 -2.35 -18.82
CA GLY A 416 -8.78 -2.19 -19.57
C GLY A 416 -9.92 -1.56 -18.81
N VAL A 417 -10.92 -1.10 -19.56
CA VAL A 417 -12.18 -0.55 -19.05
C VAL A 417 -13.37 -1.13 -19.79
N TYR A 418 -14.54 -1.13 -19.15
CA TYR A 418 -15.82 -1.50 -19.74
C TYR A 418 -16.78 -0.31 -19.73
N SER A 419 -17.38 -0.02 -20.89
CA SER A 419 -18.42 1.00 -20.99
C SER A 419 -19.80 0.35 -21.00
N PRO A 420 -20.63 0.53 -19.95
CA PRO A 420 -22.01 0.02 -19.96
C PRO A 420 -22.92 0.80 -20.93
N VAL A 421 -22.52 1.99 -21.38
CA VAL A 421 -23.29 2.79 -22.34
C VAL A 421 -23.14 2.25 -23.76
N SER A 422 -21.91 1.90 -24.16
CA SER A 422 -21.64 1.34 -25.48
C SER A 422 -21.61 -0.18 -25.50
N GLU A 423 -21.65 -0.82 -24.33
CA GLU A 423 -21.56 -2.27 -24.13
C GLU A 423 -20.27 -2.89 -24.74
N ILE A 424 -19.16 -2.15 -24.67
CA ILE A 424 -17.89 -2.54 -25.29
C ILE A 424 -16.78 -2.60 -24.23
N PRO A 425 -16.05 -3.73 -24.13
CA PRO A 425 -14.79 -3.79 -23.40
C PRO A 425 -13.66 -3.18 -24.24
N ILE A 426 -12.83 -2.36 -23.61
CA ILE A 426 -11.64 -1.75 -24.19
C ILE A 426 -10.43 -2.37 -23.51
N GLN A 427 -9.58 -3.07 -24.29
CA GLN A 427 -8.39 -3.79 -23.82
C GLN A 427 -8.62 -4.72 -22.61
N PRO A 428 -9.57 -5.67 -22.69
CA PRO A 428 -9.91 -6.56 -21.56
C PRO A 428 -8.87 -7.65 -21.26
N TYR A 429 -7.72 -7.67 -21.95
CA TYR A 429 -6.68 -8.67 -21.76
C TYR A 429 -5.35 -8.02 -21.41
N SER A 430 -4.66 -8.62 -20.44
CA SER A 430 -3.32 -8.25 -19.97
C SER A 430 -2.30 -8.21 -21.11
N GLN A 431 -1.36 -7.27 -21.05
CA GLN A 431 -0.18 -7.21 -21.93
C GLN A 431 1.03 -7.95 -21.37
N VAL A 432 0.99 -8.37 -20.10
CA VAL A 432 2.01 -9.21 -19.48
C VAL A 432 1.89 -10.64 -20.01
N LYS A 433 2.96 -11.14 -20.63
CA LYS A 433 3.03 -12.50 -21.16
C LYS A 433 3.63 -13.48 -20.16
N ALA A 434 4.76 -13.10 -19.56
CA ALA A 434 5.50 -13.99 -18.68
C ALA A 434 6.38 -13.21 -17.69
N ILE A 435 6.62 -13.86 -16.55
CA ILE A 435 7.65 -13.46 -15.59
C ILE A 435 8.63 -14.63 -15.48
N ARG A 436 9.93 -14.35 -15.51
CA ARG A 436 10.97 -15.38 -15.32
C ARG A 436 11.91 -14.99 -14.19
N LYS A 437 12.23 -15.96 -13.33
CA LYS A 437 13.33 -15.86 -12.38
C LYS A 437 14.63 -16.14 -13.14
N LEU A 438 15.44 -15.10 -13.36
CA LEU A 438 16.75 -15.22 -14.00
C LEU A 438 17.82 -15.67 -12.99
N PHE A 439 17.77 -15.13 -11.77
CA PHE A 439 18.68 -15.47 -10.70
C PHE A 439 18.05 -15.18 -9.33
N HIS A 440 18.37 -15.97 -8.31
CA HIS A 440 18.02 -15.65 -6.94
C HIS A 440 19.03 -16.23 -5.95
N SER A 441 19.44 -15.42 -4.99
CA SER A 441 20.31 -15.77 -3.87
C SER A 441 20.06 -14.80 -2.71
N TYR A 442 20.74 -15.03 -1.59
CA TYR A 442 20.74 -14.10 -0.47
C TYR A 442 21.24 -12.69 -0.85
N ALA A 443 22.16 -12.58 -1.82
CA ALA A 443 22.77 -11.31 -2.23
C ALA A 443 22.02 -10.59 -3.36
N TYR A 444 21.34 -11.32 -4.26
CA TYR A 444 20.73 -10.75 -5.46
C TYR A 444 19.46 -11.49 -5.89
N THR A 445 18.51 -10.74 -6.44
CA THR A 445 17.36 -11.26 -7.19
C THR A 445 17.34 -10.63 -8.58
N ALA A 446 17.26 -11.43 -9.62
CA ALA A 446 17.10 -10.98 -11.01
C ALA A 446 15.89 -11.63 -11.66
N LEU A 447 15.08 -10.83 -12.33
CA LEU A 447 13.88 -11.28 -13.02
C LEU A 447 13.76 -10.66 -14.41
N GLU A 448 13.06 -11.36 -15.31
CA GLU A 448 12.65 -10.88 -16.62
C GLU A 448 11.13 -10.73 -16.64
N LEU A 449 10.65 -9.60 -17.14
CA LEU A 449 9.27 -9.38 -17.56
C LEU A 449 9.21 -9.43 -19.08
N GLU A 450 8.29 -10.19 -19.64
CA GLU A 450 8.02 -10.24 -21.09
C GLU A 450 6.58 -9.79 -21.37
N SER A 451 6.42 -8.94 -22.37
CA SER A 451 5.11 -8.52 -22.90
C SER A 451 4.61 -9.40 -24.03
N ASN A 452 3.32 -9.30 -24.38
CA ASN A 452 2.73 -10.03 -25.50
C ASN A 452 3.31 -9.66 -26.87
N SER A 453 3.90 -8.46 -27.01
CA SER A 453 4.62 -8.05 -28.22
C SER A 453 6.02 -8.66 -28.33
N GLY A 454 6.53 -9.27 -27.25
CA GLY A 454 7.86 -9.85 -27.16
C GLY A 454 8.93 -8.92 -26.60
N LYS A 455 8.60 -7.67 -26.23
CA LYS A 455 9.55 -6.81 -25.50
C LYS A 455 9.85 -7.38 -24.12
N LYS A 456 11.09 -7.19 -23.68
CA LYS A 456 11.61 -7.73 -22.42
C LYS A 456 12.25 -6.66 -21.57
N TRP A 457 12.11 -6.83 -20.26
CA TRP A 457 12.79 -6.01 -19.28
C TRP A 457 13.40 -6.88 -18.21
N GLN A 458 14.65 -6.61 -17.87
CA GLN A 458 15.33 -7.30 -16.77
C GLN A 458 15.51 -6.35 -15.60
N LEU A 459 15.08 -6.77 -14.42
CA LEU A 459 15.31 -6.06 -13.17
C LEU A 459 16.21 -6.91 -12.27
N ILE A 460 17.34 -6.34 -11.88
CA ILE A 460 18.28 -6.89 -10.91
C ILE A 460 18.22 -6.04 -9.66
N VAL A 461 18.05 -6.66 -8.49
CA VAL A 461 18.01 -6.01 -7.19
C VAL A 461 19.09 -6.63 -6.30
N ALA A 462 19.90 -5.79 -5.66
CA ALA A 462 20.79 -6.18 -4.60
C ALA A 462 20.01 -6.33 -3.29
N ASN A 463 20.21 -7.44 -2.59
CA ASN A 463 19.48 -7.79 -1.38
C ASN A 463 20.29 -7.50 -0.10
N GLU A 464 21.62 -7.43 -0.19
CA GLU A 464 22.51 -7.21 0.98
C GLU A 464 23.14 -5.82 1.02
N ASN A 465 23.73 -5.37 -0.09
CA ASN A 465 24.39 -4.08 -0.18
C ASN A 465 23.58 -3.11 -1.04
N ASN A 466 23.11 -2.03 -0.43
CA ASN A 466 22.28 -0.99 -1.02
C ASN A 466 23.05 0.32 -1.30
N ASP A 467 24.36 0.36 -1.09
CA ASP A 467 25.16 1.55 -1.30
C ASP A 467 25.14 1.95 -2.78
N LYS A 468 24.71 3.20 -3.04
CA LYS A 468 24.59 3.79 -4.39
C LYS A 468 25.91 3.82 -5.15
N ALA A 469 27.05 3.81 -4.46
CA ALA A 469 28.39 3.85 -5.04
C ALA A 469 29.04 2.46 -5.17
N PHE A 470 28.41 1.40 -4.67
CA PHE A 470 29.00 0.06 -4.72
C PHE A 470 28.88 -0.55 -6.13
N ASP A 471 30.00 -1.07 -6.63
CA ASP A 471 30.07 -1.80 -7.90
C ASP A 471 29.67 -3.26 -7.70
N HIS A 472 28.55 -3.65 -8.30
CA HIS A 472 28.07 -5.03 -8.33
C HIS A 472 28.44 -5.71 -9.65
N SER A 473 28.54 -7.04 -9.60
CA SER A 473 28.66 -7.90 -10.78
C SER A 473 27.93 -9.21 -10.56
N LEU A 474 27.12 -9.62 -11.53
CA LEU A 474 26.36 -10.86 -11.50
C LEU A 474 26.39 -11.52 -12.89
N GLU A 475 26.61 -12.83 -12.92
CA GLU A 475 26.51 -13.62 -14.13
C GLU A 475 25.06 -14.12 -14.29
N ILE A 476 24.42 -13.75 -15.40
CA ILE A 476 23.05 -14.14 -15.74
C ILE A 476 23.08 -14.71 -17.15
N ASN A 477 22.63 -15.96 -17.34
CA ASN A 477 22.62 -16.63 -18.64
C ASN A 477 23.98 -16.57 -19.36
N ASP A 478 25.08 -16.83 -18.64
CA ASP A 478 26.47 -16.77 -19.13
C ASP A 478 26.95 -15.36 -19.56
N GLU A 479 26.17 -14.31 -19.27
CA GLU A 479 26.55 -12.92 -19.48
C GLU A 479 26.86 -12.19 -18.16
N LEU A 480 28.00 -11.52 -18.11
CA LEU A 480 28.40 -10.74 -16.93
C LEU A 480 27.76 -9.35 -16.96
N VAL A 481 26.77 -9.14 -16.09
CA VAL A 481 26.14 -7.83 -15.87
C VAL A 481 26.87 -7.10 -14.75
N LYS A 482 27.26 -5.84 -14.99
CA LYS A 482 27.87 -4.95 -13.99
C LYS A 482 27.03 -3.69 -13.83
N TRP A 483 26.85 -3.23 -12.59
CA TRP A 483 26.11 -2.01 -12.29
C TRP A 483 26.58 -1.38 -10.99
N GLN A 484 26.18 -0.13 -10.76
CA GLN A 484 26.38 0.57 -9.48
C GLN A 484 25.04 0.76 -8.78
N GLY A 485 25.05 0.63 -7.46
CA GLY A 485 23.89 0.90 -6.62
C GLY A 485 22.92 -0.28 -6.45
N PRO A 486 21.81 -0.04 -5.73
CA PRO A 486 20.96 -1.11 -5.21
C PRO A 486 20.18 -1.91 -6.26
N TYR A 487 20.07 -1.42 -7.49
CA TYR A 487 19.33 -2.11 -8.55
C TYR A 487 19.82 -1.71 -9.95
N LYS A 488 19.45 -2.52 -10.94
CA LYS A 488 19.64 -2.24 -12.36
C LYS A 488 18.41 -2.66 -13.14
N MET A 489 17.87 -1.75 -13.93
CA MET A 489 16.84 -2.04 -14.94
C MET A 489 17.49 -2.04 -16.33
N ILE A 490 17.22 -3.07 -17.13
CA ILE A 490 17.67 -3.24 -18.52
C ILE A 490 16.41 -3.37 -19.38
N LYS A 491 16.34 -2.60 -20.47
CA LYS A 491 15.27 -2.69 -21.47
C LYS A 491 15.86 -3.29 -22.74
N GLU A 492 15.24 -4.35 -23.28
CA GLU A 492 15.68 -5.05 -24.50
C GLU A 492 14.71 -4.85 -25.67
#